data_AF-A0A974PUQ5-F1
#
_entry.id   AF-A0A974PUQ5-F1
#
_cell.length_a   1.000
_cell.length_b   1.000
_cell.length_c   1.000
_cell.angle_alpha   90.00
_cell.angle_beta   90.00
_cell.angle_gamma   90.00
#
_symmetry.space_group_name_H-M   'P 1'
#
loop_
_entity.id
_entity.type
_entity.pdbx_description
1 polymer ?
#
loop_
_entity_poly.entity_id
_entity_poly.type
_entity_poly.pdbx_seq_one_letter_code
_entity_poly.pdbx_strand_id
1 'polypeptide(L)'
;MAISITSGNRVILPEPPRTPEAAMRLIEQFVGQAIVRVGVTRYPAGHGISDPSELSPGLVDPCENIRMGTALFGKVHRIVTHARGAADGSAFTQSLEAWRTGMFEGRYVFGEADPGPLSTAEAELDHDEVPSVTGEDPDPATVPDRTAVQDGEALDPNHAGIRIDLSPIGTGRDP
;
A
#
# COMPACT_ATOMS: atom_id res chain seq x y z
N MET A 1 1.24 8.18 14.84
CA MET A 1 0.90 6.83 14.37
C MET A 1 -0.57 6.57 14.64
N ALA A 2 -1.31 5.99 13.68
CA ALA A 2 -2.74 5.72 13.84
C ALA A 2 -2.98 4.26 14.24
N ILE A 3 -3.78 4.04 15.29
CA ILE A 3 -4.28 2.72 15.69
C ILE A 3 -5.79 2.82 15.73
N SER A 4 -6.47 1.82 15.20
CA SER A 4 -7.92 1.71 15.26
C SER A 4 -8.30 0.35 15.78
N ILE A 5 -9.26 0.36 16.68
CA ILE A 5 -9.71 -0.82 17.40
C ILE A 5 -11.21 -0.90 17.18
N THR A 6 -11.67 -2.02 16.64
CA THR A 6 -13.09 -2.26 16.38
C THR A 6 -13.51 -3.58 17.01
N SER A 7 -14.57 -3.56 17.81
CA SER A 7 -15.18 -4.76 18.40
C SER A 7 -16.63 -4.86 17.93
N GLY A 8 -16.92 -5.85 17.08
CA GLY A 8 -18.20 -5.94 16.39
C GLY A 8 -18.50 -4.68 15.57
N ASN A 9 -19.59 -4.00 15.90
CA ASN A 9 -20.01 -2.75 15.25
C ASN A 9 -19.55 -1.47 15.98
N ARG A 10 -18.67 -1.59 16.99
CA ARG A 10 -18.22 -0.46 17.82
C ARG A 10 -16.77 -0.14 17.58
N VAL A 11 -16.46 1.15 17.45
CA VAL A 11 -15.08 1.66 17.46
C VAL A 11 -14.70 1.98 18.90
N ILE A 12 -13.52 1.52 19.32
CA ILE A 12 -12.92 1.82 20.62
C ILE A 12 -11.88 2.93 20.43
N LEU A 13 -12.04 4.02 21.18
CA LEU A 13 -11.17 5.20 21.13
C LEU A 13 -10.38 5.31 22.44
N PRO A 14 -9.22 4.62 22.55
CA PRO A 14 -8.32 4.79 23.69
C PRO A 14 -7.61 6.14 23.63
N GLU A 15 -6.97 6.54 24.73
CA GLU A 15 -6.04 7.66 24.72
C GLU A 15 -4.94 7.40 23.67
N PRO A 16 -4.68 8.34 22.74
CA PRO A 16 -3.69 8.13 21.70
C PRO A 16 -2.29 7.87 22.27
N PRO A 17 -1.63 6.76 21.90
CA PRO A 17 -0.29 6.48 22.40
C PRO A 17 0.71 7.49 21.85
N ARG A 18 1.58 8.00 22.73
CA ARG A 18 2.58 9.01 22.40
C ARG A 18 3.98 8.45 22.14
N THR A 19 4.18 7.16 22.41
CA THR A 19 5.45 6.45 22.18
C THR A 19 5.19 5.10 21.51
N PRO A 20 6.19 4.54 20.80
CA PRO A 20 6.08 3.19 20.22
C PRO A 20 5.74 2.12 21.26
N GLU A 21 6.32 2.20 22.46
CA GLU A 21 6.07 1.23 23.54
C GLU A 21 4.64 1.34 24.07
N ALA A 22 4.12 2.56 24.20
CA ALA A 22 2.72 2.77 24.56
C ALA A 22 1.77 2.25 23.47
N ALA A 23 2.15 2.39 22.20
CA ALA A 23 1.40 1.86 21.08
C ALA A 23 1.39 0.33 21.08
N MET A 24 2.52 -0.33 21.33
CA MET A 24 2.61 -1.79 21.42
C MET A 24 1.77 -2.34 22.57
N ARG A 25 1.85 -1.76 23.77
CA ARG A 25 1.00 -2.18 24.90
C ARG A 25 -0.49 -2.05 24.58
N LEU A 26 -0.88 -0.99 23.89
CA LEU A 26 -2.26 -0.82 23.45
C LEU A 26 -2.67 -1.88 22.42
N ILE A 27 -1.79 -2.23 21.48
CA ILE A 27 -2.07 -3.30 20.50
C ILE A 27 -2.21 -4.65 21.22
N GLU A 28 -1.24 -5.01 22.06
CA GLU A 28 -1.22 -6.26 22.85
C GLU A 28 -2.50 -6.45 23.67
N GLN A 29 -3.00 -5.36 24.29
CA GLN A 29 -4.22 -5.40 25.09
C GLN A 29 -5.46 -5.84 24.31
N PHE A 30 -5.55 -5.51 23.03
CA PHE A 30 -6.77 -5.69 22.24
C PHE A 30 -6.68 -6.78 21.16
N VAL A 31 -5.48 -7.21 20.79
CA VAL A 31 -5.30 -8.34 19.85
C VAL A 31 -5.94 -9.61 20.44
N GLY A 32 -6.64 -10.36 19.60
CA GLY A 32 -7.41 -11.54 20.00
C GLY A 32 -8.81 -11.24 20.55
N GLN A 33 -9.07 -10.00 20.98
CA GLN A 33 -10.36 -9.57 21.52
C GLN A 33 -11.12 -8.62 20.57
N ALA A 34 -10.37 -7.89 19.74
CA ALA A 34 -10.89 -6.92 18.80
C ALA A 34 -10.06 -6.90 17.50
N ILE A 35 -10.62 -6.28 16.46
CA ILE A 35 -9.89 -5.99 15.22
C ILE A 35 -9.01 -4.77 15.47
N VAL A 36 -7.70 -4.98 15.51
CA VAL A 36 -6.70 -3.93 15.67
C VAL A 36 -6.02 -3.67 14.32
N ARG A 37 -6.15 -2.46 13.78
CA ARG A 37 -5.50 -2.01 12.55
C ARG A 37 -4.47 -0.92 12.85
N VAL A 38 -3.24 -1.11 12.38
CA VAL A 38 -2.08 -0.29 12.78
C VAL A 38 -1.46 0.42 11.58
N GLY A 39 -1.08 1.69 11.79
CA GLY A 39 -0.27 2.47 10.87
C GLY A 39 -1.02 2.94 9.63
N VAL A 40 -0.25 3.48 8.68
CA VAL A 40 -0.75 4.03 7.42
C VAL A 40 -1.37 2.94 6.54
N THR A 41 -0.82 1.73 6.59
CA THR A 41 -1.32 0.60 5.79
C THR A 41 -2.58 0.00 6.39
N ARG A 42 -2.94 0.33 7.65
CA ARG A 42 -4.04 -0.32 8.38
C ARG A 42 -3.80 -1.83 8.52
N TYR A 43 -2.54 -2.21 8.78
CA TYR A 43 -2.14 -3.60 8.94
C TYR A 43 -2.94 -4.29 10.07
N PRO A 44 -3.52 -5.48 9.83
CA PRO A 44 -4.21 -6.25 10.86
C PRO A 44 -3.20 -6.85 11.86
N ALA A 45 -3.09 -6.29 13.07
CA ALA A 45 -2.03 -6.67 14.02
C ALA A 45 -2.06 -8.14 14.46
N GLY A 46 -3.23 -8.76 14.48
CA GLY A 46 -3.39 -10.18 14.80
C GLY A 46 -3.11 -11.14 13.63
N HIS A 47 -2.65 -10.65 12.48
CA HIS A 47 -2.37 -11.51 11.33
C HIS A 47 -1.11 -12.34 11.57
N GLY A 48 -1.23 -13.66 11.37
CA GLY A 48 -0.09 -14.59 11.37
C GLY A 48 0.45 -14.96 12.75
N ILE A 49 -0.21 -14.53 13.84
CA ILE A 49 0.20 -14.82 15.21
C ILE A 49 -0.90 -15.58 15.97
N SER A 50 -0.50 -16.40 16.94
CA SER A 50 -1.42 -17.12 17.83
C SER A 50 -1.43 -16.55 19.24
N ASP A 51 -0.34 -15.91 19.65
CA ASP A 51 -0.18 -15.28 20.95
C ASP A 51 0.27 -13.80 20.82
N PRO A 52 -0.23 -12.87 21.67
CA PRO A 52 0.19 -11.47 21.64
C PRO A 52 1.70 -11.25 21.83
N SER A 53 2.44 -12.16 22.48
CA SER A 53 3.89 -12.06 22.64
C SER A 53 4.67 -12.21 21.31
N GLU A 54 4.03 -12.70 20.26
CA GLU A 54 4.60 -12.80 18.91
C GLU A 54 4.49 -11.49 18.12
N LEU A 55 3.84 -10.46 18.68
CA LEU A 55 3.67 -9.17 18.01
C LEU A 55 5.01 -8.53 17.66
N SER A 56 5.22 -8.26 16.37
CA SER A 56 6.41 -7.59 15.90
C SER A 56 6.41 -6.10 16.29
N PRO A 57 7.50 -5.57 16.86
CA PRO A 57 7.65 -4.12 17.05
C PRO A 57 7.68 -3.36 15.72
N GLY A 58 7.93 -4.05 14.60
CA GLY A 58 7.82 -3.48 13.25
C GLY A 58 6.41 -2.98 12.89
N LEU A 59 5.36 -3.41 13.62
CA LEU A 59 4.01 -2.86 13.46
C LEU A 59 3.98 -1.34 13.69
N VAL A 60 4.80 -0.85 14.61
CA VAL A 60 4.89 0.56 15.00
C VAL A 60 6.13 1.28 14.45
N ASP A 61 6.93 0.59 13.63
CA ASP A 61 7.93 1.24 12.80
C ASP A 61 7.29 1.68 11.46
N PRO A 62 7.39 2.95 11.03
CA PRO A 62 6.73 3.40 9.80
C PRO A 62 7.18 2.66 8.54
N CYS A 63 8.48 2.42 8.38
CA CYS A 63 9.04 1.79 7.18
C CYS A 63 8.65 0.32 7.13
N GLU A 64 8.74 -0.37 8.26
CA GLU A 64 8.38 -1.78 8.36
C GLU A 64 6.87 -1.98 8.22
N ASN A 65 6.03 -1.10 8.77
CA ASN A 65 4.58 -1.09 8.57
C ASN A 65 4.19 -0.95 7.08
N ILE A 66 4.90 -0.10 6.34
CA ILE A 66 4.72 0.04 4.89
C ILE A 66 5.13 -1.24 4.18
N ARG A 67 6.30 -1.80 4.49
CA ARG A 67 6.83 -3.02 3.87
C ARG A 67 5.88 -4.21 4.09
N MET A 68 5.51 -4.50 5.33
CA MET A 68 4.64 -5.62 5.65
C MET A 68 3.20 -5.41 5.15
N GLY A 69 2.69 -4.18 5.22
CA GLY A 69 1.33 -3.85 4.80
C GLY A 69 1.14 -3.92 3.29
N THR A 70 2.08 -3.39 2.52
CA THR A 70 2.03 -3.48 1.06
C THR A 70 2.23 -4.91 0.57
N ALA A 71 3.10 -5.69 1.22
CA ALA A 71 3.25 -7.12 0.92
C ALA A 71 1.96 -7.90 1.18
N LEU A 72 1.31 -7.70 2.33
CA LEU A 72 0.05 -8.38 2.66
C LEU A 72 -1.10 -7.91 1.76
N PHE A 73 -1.16 -6.62 1.43
CA PHE A 73 -2.13 -6.10 0.46
C PHE A 73 -1.92 -6.72 -0.91
N GLY A 74 -0.68 -6.88 -1.37
CA GLY A 74 -0.36 -7.57 -2.60
C GLY A 74 -0.91 -9.00 -2.64
N LYS A 75 -0.85 -9.74 -1.52
CA LYS A 75 -1.50 -11.05 -1.39
C LYS A 75 -3.02 -10.94 -1.58
N VAL A 76 -3.67 -10.00 -0.88
CA VAL A 76 -5.13 -9.78 -0.99
C VAL A 76 -5.50 -9.43 -2.43
N HIS A 77 -4.73 -8.57 -3.09
CA HIS A 77 -4.96 -8.20 -4.47
C HIS A 77 -4.86 -9.41 -5.40
N ARG A 78 -3.82 -10.25 -5.25
CA ARG A 78 -3.70 -11.51 -6.01
C ARG A 78 -4.89 -12.44 -5.78
N ILE A 79 -5.35 -12.61 -4.54
CA ILE A 79 -6.55 -13.41 -4.22
C ILE A 79 -7.76 -12.91 -5.02
N VAL A 80 -7.99 -11.60 -5.03
CA VAL A 80 -9.14 -11.02 -5.75
C VAL A 80 -8.95 -11.17 -7.26
N THR A 81 -7.77 -10.87 -7.78
CA THR A 81 -7.49 -10.91 -9.21
C THR A 81 -7.59 -12.34 -9.77
N HIS A 82 -7.07 -13.35 -9.08
CA HIS A 82 -7.26 -14.76 -9.44
C HIS A 82 -8.75 -15.16 -9.45
N ALA A 83 -9.54 -14.67 -8.48
CA ALA A 83 -10.97 -14.94 -8.45
C ALA A 83 -11.76 -14.23 -9.57
N ARG A 84 -11.20 -13.17 -10.16
CA ARG A 84 -11.80 -12.40 -11.26
C ARG A 84 -11.27 -12.80 -12.64
N GLY A 85 -10.10 -13.42 -12.70
CA GLY A 85 -9.42 -13.82 -13.94
C GLY A 85 -8.74 -12.67 -14.69
N ALA A 86 -8.73 -11.45 -14.14
CA ALA A 86 -8.11 -10.27 -14.75
C ALA A 86 -7.81 -9.18 -13.71
N ALA A 87 -6.69 -8.46 -13.89
CA ALA A 87 -6.20 -7.42 -12.99
C ALA A 87 -6.77 -6.02 -13.29
N ASP A 88 -8.06 -5.91 -13.61
CA ASP A 88 -8.68 -4.65 -14.00
C ASP A 88 -8.96 -3.70 -12.80
N GLY A 89 -9.43 -2.48 -13.10
CA GLY A 89 -9.79 -1.50 -12.07
C GLY A 89 -10.89 -1.97 -11.09
N SER A 90 -11.74 -2.90 -11.51
CA SER A 90 -12.75 -3.52 -10.64
C SER A 90 -12.09 -4.46 -9.62
N ALA A 91 -11.14 -5.29 -10.06
CA ALA A 91 -10.34 -6.14 -9.18
C ALA A 91 -9.58 -5.30 -8.15
N PHE A 92 -8.97 -4.19 -8.55
CA PHE A 92 -8.30 -3.29 -7.61
C PHE A 92 -9.26 -2.69 -6.57
N THR A 93 -10.42 -2.18 -7.00
CA THR A 93 -11.43 -1.60 -6.10
C THR A 93 -11.95 -2.64 -5.10
N GLN A 94 -12.20 -3.87 -5.56
CA GLN A 94 -12.61 -4.98 -4.70
C GLN A 94 -11.50 -5.40 -3.73
N SER A 95 -10.23 -5.30 -4.15
CA SER A 95 -9.07 -5.54 -3.28
C SER A 95 -8.99 -4.53 -2.14
N LEU A 96 -9.27 -3.25 -2.42
CA LEU A 96 -9.35 -2.21 -1.38
C LEU A 96 -10.48 -2.49 -0.39
N GLU A 97 -11.64 -2.92 -0.88
CA GLU A 97 -12.77 -3.26 0.00
C GLU A 97 -12.49 -4.50 0.84
N ALA A 98 -11.87 -5.53 0.24
CA ALA A 98 -11.40 -6.70 0.94
C ALA A 98 -10.34 -6.36 2.00
N TRP A 99 -9.42 -5.44 1.69
CA TRP A 99 -8.43 -4.94 2.65
C TRP A 99 -9.08 -4.21 3.82
N ARG A 100 -10.07 -3.35 3.53
CA ARG A 100 -10.77 -2.54 4.53
C ARG A 100 -11.57 -3.41 5.50
N THR A 101 -12.31 -4.38 4.97
CA THR A 101 -13.20 -5.25 5.75
C THR A 101 -12.49 -6.46 6.33
N GLY A 102 -11.41 -6.91 5.68
CA GLY A 102 -10.79 -8.22 5.91
C GLY A 102 -11.56 -9.38 5.29
N MET A 103 -12.57 -9.10 4.46
CA MET A 103 -13.47 -10.11 3.90
C MET A 103 -13.56 -10.00 2.37
N PHE A 104 -13.56 -11.14 1.69
CA PHE A 104 -13.85 -11.24 0.26
C PHE A 104 -14.65 -12.50 0.00
N GLU A 105 -15.81 -12.37 -0.65
CA GLU A 105 -16.70 -13.51 -0.96
C GLU A 105 -16.99 -14.41 0.25
N GLY A 106 -17.19 -13.80 1.42
CA GLY A 106 -17.47 -14.51 2.68
C GLY A 106 -16.26 -15.14 3.37
N ARG A 107 -15.05 -15.02 2.80
CA ARG A 107 -13.80 -15.56 3.37
C ARG A 107 -12.94 -14.47 4.03
N TYR A 108 -12.19 -14.85 5.06
CA TYR A 108 -11.26 -13.97 5.75
C TYR A 108 -9.92 -13.89 5.00
N VAL A 109 -9.75 -12.89 4.14
CA VAL A 109 -8.66 -12.83 3.15
C VAL A 109 -7.25 -12.83 3.75
N PHE A 110 -7.08 -12.30 4.96
CA PHE A 110 -5.76 -12.30 5.59
C PHE A 110 -5.32 -13.71 5.97
N GLY A 111 -6.24 -14.62 6.28
CA GLY A 111 -5.94 -16.02 6.59
C GLY A 111 -5.81 -16.94 5.37
N GLU A 112 -6.21 -16.47 4.19
CA GLU A 112 -6.16 -17.28 2.97
C GLU A 112 -4.72 -17.44 2.45
N ALA A 113 -4.49 -18.56 1.76
CA ALA A 113 -3.24 -18.83 1.06
C ALA A 113 -3.04 -17.84 -0.10
N ASP A 114 -1.79 -17.49 -0.35
CA ASP A 114 -1.42 -16.70 -1.52
C ASP A 114 -1.52 -17.57 -2.78
N PRO A 115 -2.35 -17.23 -3.78
CA PRO A 115 -2.40 -17.98 -5.04
C PRO A 115 -1.13 -17.83 -5.88
N GLY A 116 -0.22 -16.94 -5.48
CA GLY A 116 1.02 -16.68 -6.21
C GLY A 116 0.81 -15.71 -7.37
N PRO A 117 1.90 -15.36 -8.09
CA PRO A 117 1.86 -14.39 -9.17
C PRO A 117 0.79 -14.72 -10.21
N LEU A 118 0.20 -13.66 -10.77
CA LEU A 118 -0.72 -13.81 -11.89
C LEU A 118 0.05 -14.36 -13.10
N SER A 119 -0.58 -15.25 -13.87
CA SER A 119 -0.04 -15.61 -15.17
C SER A 119 -0.01 -14.37 -16.08
N THR A 120 0.87 -14.38 -17.08
CA THR A 120 0.95 -13.26 -18.04
C THR A 120 -0.40 -12.97 -18.69
N ALA A 121 -1.23 -13.98 -18.95
CA ALA A 121 -2.58 -13.83 -19.49
C ALA A 121 -3.55 -13.10 -18.54
N GLU A 122 -3.36 -13.22 -17.23
CA GLU A 122 -4.20 -12.53 -16.21
C GLU A 122 -3.68 -11.12 -15.88
N ALA A 123 -2.40 -10.85 -16.18
CA ALA A 123 -1.75 -9.56 -15.99
C ALA A 123 -1.93 -8.60 -17.19
N GLU A 124 -2.27 -9.13 -18.37
CA GLU A 124 -2.46 -8.35 -19.59
C GLU A 124 -3.84 -7.67 -19.65
N LEU A 125 -4.13 -6.70 -18.77
CA LEU A 125 -5.18 -5.68 -18.98
C LEU A 125 -4.89 -4.41 -18.15
N ASP A 126 -3.85 -3.67 -18.55
CA ASP A 126 -3.75 -2.19 -18.64
C ASP A 126 -2.30 -1.82 -19.01
N HIS A 127 -1.86 -2.25 -20.20
CA HIS A 127 -0.75 -1.59 -20.88
C HIS A 127 -1.36 -0.72 -21.97
N ASP A 128 -1.81 0.48 -21.61
CA ASP A 128 -1.73 1.58 -22.56
C ASP A 128 -0.23 1.79 -22.86
N GLU A 129 0.20 1.10 -23.92
CA GLU A 129 1.37 1.30 -24.77
C GLU A 129 2.55 2.09 -24.17
N VAL A 130 3.49 1.37 -23.55
CA VAL A 130 4.89 1.82 -23.49
C VAL A 130 5.64 1.05 -24.58
N PRO A 131 6.23 1.69 -25.61
CA PRO A 131 6.90 0.96 -26.67
C PRO A 131 8.09 0.19 -26.12
N SER A 132 8.01 -1.14 -26.17
CA SER A 132 9.11 -2.04 -25.89
C SER A 132 10.18 -1.89 -26.97
N VAL A 133 11.34 -1.33 -26.62
CA VAL A 133 12.53 -1.45 -27.46
C VAL A 133 13.20 -2.77 -27.13
N THR A 134 12.99 -3.77 -27.98
CA THR A 134 13.70 -5.04 -27.98
C THR A 134 15.03 -4.87 -28.71
N GLY A 135 16.14 -5.40 -28.15
CA GLY A 135 17.39 -5.55 -28.89
C GLY A 135 18.60 -5.93 -28.03
N GLU A 136 18.95 -7.21 -28.08
CA GLU A 136 20.17 -7.97 -27.76
C GLU A 136 21.51 -7.30 -27.32
N ASP A 137 22.29 -8.14 -26.63
CA ASP A 137 23.56 -8.04 -25.86
C ASP A 137 24.81 -7.30 -26.44
N PRO A 138 25.86 -7.07 -25.60
CA PRO A 138 26.92 -6.05 -25.79
C PRO A 138 28.27 -6.61 -26.33
N ASP A 139 29.11 -5.73 -26.91
CA ASP A 139 30.57 -5.88 -26.85
C ASP A 139 31.28 -4.49 -26.93
N PRO A 140 32.46 -4.29 -26.31
CA PRO A 140 32.93 -3.00 -25.82
C PRO A 140 34.05 -2.37 -26.67
N ALA A 141 34.40 -1.16 -26.23
CA ALA A 141 35.60 -0.38 -26.54
C ALA A 141 35.54 0.51 -27.79
N THR A 142 35.24 1.79 -27.57
CA THR A 142 36.25 2.85 -27.65
C THR A 142 35.82 4.04 -26.79
N VAL A 143 36.57 4.30 -25.72
CA VAL A 143 36.59 5.55 -24.93
C VAL A 143 38.03 6.05 -25.08
N PRO A 144 38.29 7.35 -25.32
CA PRO A 144 38.36 8.28 -24.18
C PRO A 144 37.84 9.71 -24.42
N ASP A 145 37.11 10.17 -23.40
CA ASP A 145 37.26 11.41 -22.64
C ASP A 145 37.26 12.78 -23.37
N ARG A 146 36.20 13.56 -23.11
CA ARG A 146 36.33 14.91 -22.55
C ARG A 146 35.08 15.29 -21.74
N THR A 147 35.31 15.32 -20.42
CA THR A 147 34.76 16.24 -19.40
C THR A 147 33.32 16.06 -18.89
N ALA A 148 33.27 15.41 -17.72
CA ALA A 148 32.74 15.91 -16.44
C ALA A 148 31.23 16.13 -16.24
N VAL A 149 30.70 15.23 -15.39
CA VAL A 149 29.48 15.25 -14.57
C VAL A 149 29.38 16.50 -13.70
N GLN A 150 28.15 17.02 -13.51
CA GLN A 150 27.56 17.33 -12.19
C GLN A 150 26.06 17.01 -12.29
N ASP A 151 25.65 15.86 -11.76
CA ASP A 151 24.89 15.71 -10.52
C ASP A 151 23.45 16.27 -10.65
N GLY A 152 22.40 15.45 -10.57
CA GLY A 152 22.17 14.58 -9.43
C GLY A 152 21.44 15.34 -8.33
N GLU A 153 20.49 16.22 -8.64
CA GLU A 153 19.50 16.65 -7.66
C GLU A 153 18.28 15.73 -7.77
N ALA A 154 18.17 14.84 -6.79
CA ALA A 154 16.90 14.27 -6.42
C ALA A 154 15.92 15.43 -6.23
N LEU A 155 14.95 15.56 -7.14
CA LEU A 155 13.87 16.53 -7.01
C LEU A 155 13.18 16.25 -5.66
N ASP A 156 13.46 17.09 -4.65
CA ASP A 156 12.83 16.99 -3.34
C ASP A 156 11.32 17.17 -3.52
N PRO A 157 10.49 16.13 -3.28
CA PRO A 157 9.05 16.22 -3.44
C PRO A 157 8.41 17.28 -2.53
N ASN A 158 9.09 17.68 -1.45
CA ASN A 158 8.62 18.70 -0.51
C ASN A 158 8.78 20.13 -1.04
N HIS A 159 9.36 20.31 -2.21
CA HIS A 159 9.47 21.59 -2.92
C HIS A 159 8.54 21.72 -4.13
N ALA A 160 7.61 20.78 -4.32
CA ALA A 160 6.55 20.93 -5.31
C ALA A 160 5.54 22.02 -4.87
N GLY A 161 5.80 23.27 -5.26
CA GLY A 161 4.85 24.36 -5.06
C GLY A 161 3.58 24.15 -5.87
N ILE A 162 2.41 24.17 -5.22
CA ILE A 162 1.10 24.16 -5.90
C ILE A 162 1.04 25.37 -6.84
N ARG A 163 0.90 25.13 -8.15
CA ARG A 163 0.68 26.17 -9.16
C ARG A 163 -0.79 26.10 -9.60
N ILE A 164 -1.66 26.84 -8.92
CA ILE A 164 -3.03 27.09 -9.38
C ILE A 164 -3.04 28.52 -9.94
N ASP A 165 -3.25 28.65 -11.24
CA ASP A 165 -3.54 29.94 -11.87
C ASP A 165 -5.03 30.27 -11.65
N LEU A 166 -5.31 31.39 -10.97
CA LEU A 166 -6.65 31.85 -10.63
C LEU A 166 -7.02 33.16 -11.36
N SER A 167 -6.39 33.42 -12.51
CA SER A 167 -6.72 34.58 -13.34
C SER A 167 -8.07 34.38 -14.07
N PRO A 168 -8.85 35.45 -14.27
CA PRO A 168 -10.06 35.63 -13.48
C PRO A 168 -11.24 34.86 -14.06
N ILE A 169 -11.93 34.15 -13.17
CA ILE A 169 -13.37 33.90 -13.27
C ILE A 169 -14.05 35.28 -13.19
N GLY A 170 -14.00 36.01 -14.30
CA GLY A 170 -14.57 37.34 -14.50
C GLY A 170 -15.94 37.20 -15.12
N THR A 171 -16.95 37.25 -14.25
CA THR A 171 -18.33 37.69 -14.46
C THR A 171 -18.76 37.93 -15.92
N GLY A 172 -19.73 37.13 -16.37
CA GLY A 172 -20.53 37.46 -17.54
C GLY A 172 -21.16 38.85 -17.43
N ARG A 173 -21.27 39.51 -18.59
CA ARG A 173 -22.21 40.61 -18.81
C ARG A 173 -22.59 40.60 -20.29
N ASP A 174 -23.86 40.24 -20.56
CA ASP A 174 -24.57 40.44 -21.82
C ASP A 174 -24.50 41.92 -22.26
N PRO A 175 -24.61 42.20 -23.57
CA PRO A 175 -25.93 42.31 -24.22
C PRO A 175 -26.14 41.41 -25.44
#